data_AF-A0A6C1KC68-F1
#
_entry.id   AF-A0A6C1KC68-F1
#
_cell.length_a   1.000
_cell.length_b   1.000
_cell.length_c   1.000
_cell.angle_alpha   90.00
_cell.angle_beta   90.00
_cell.angle_gamma   90.00
#
_symmetry.space_group_name_H-M   'P 1'
#
loop_
_entity.id
_entity.type
_entity.pdbx_description
1 polymer ?
#
loop_
_entity_poly.entity_id
_entity_poly.type
_entity_poly.pdbx_seq_one_letter_code
_entity_poly.pdbx_strand_id
1 'polypeptide(L)'
;MHKARLKADPAAKPMPHWTLHDLRRTGATMMNESPPLGLGMQPHIVEAILNHVSGTRAGVAGIYNRALYLAEKTAALEAWGRYVVRLAA
;
A
#
# COMPACT_ATOMS: atom_id res chain seq x y z
N MET A 1 -4.24 -13.31 16.73
CA MET A 1 -2.94 -12.70 16.42
C MET A 1 -2.14 -12.37 17.70
N HIS A 2 -2.58 -11.45 18.57
CA HIS A 2 -1.85 -11.07 19.80
C HIS A 2 -1.51 -12.25 20.73
N LYS A 3 -2.48 -13.12 21.04
CA LYS A 3 -2.26 -14.33 21.87
C LYS A 3 -1.29 -15.33 21.24
N ALA A 4 -1.27 -15.45 19.91
CA ALA A 4 -0.37 -16.38 19.21
C ALA A 4 1.09 -15.90 19.27
N ARG A 5 1.32 -14.59 19.22
CA ARG A 5 2.65 -13.98 19.30
C ARG A 5 3.26 -14.09 20.71
N LEU A 6 2.47 -13.82 21.75
CA LEU A 6 2.88 -14.01 23.14
C LEU A 6 3.20 -15.47 23.49
N LYS A 7 2.53 -16.43 22.84
CA LYS A 7 2.81 -17.86 22.98
C LYS A 7 4.14 -18.26 22.32
N ALA A 8 4.52 -17.60 21.22
CA ALA A 8 5.76 -17.87 20.50
C ALA A 8 6.98 -17.16 21.12
N ASP A 9 6.77 -15.97 21.70
CA ASP A 9 7.79 -15.20 22.40
C ASP A 9 7.19 -14.57 23.66
N PRO A 10 7.51 -15.10 24.86
CA PRO A 10 7.01 -14.57 26.13
C PRO A 10 7.48 -13.14 26.44
N ALA A 11 8.56 -12.67 25.81
CA ALA A 11 9.05 -11.30 25.95
C ALA A 11 8.41 -10.33 24.94
N ALA A 12 7.53 -10.81 24.06
CA ALA A 12 6.90 -9.99 23.05
C ALA A 12 6.04 -8.89 23.69
N LYS A 13 6.31 -7.64 23.29
CA LYS A 13 5.50 -6.51 23.71
C LYS A 13 4.08 -6.60 23.13
N PRO A 14 3.04 -6.15 23.85
CA PRO A 14 1.71 -5.98 23.30
C PRO A 14 1.75 -5.09 22.06
N MET A 15 1.13 -5.54 20.97
CA MET A 15 0.98 -4.71 19.78
C MET A 15 -0.33 -3.91 19.88
N PRO A 16 -0.35 -2.66 19.37
CA PRO A 16 -1.60 -1.93 19.16
C PRO A 16 -2.59 -2.75 18.32
N HIS A 17 -3.88 -2.49 18.52
CA HIS A 17 -4.92 -3.10 17.70
C HIS A 17 -4.72 -2.71 16.23
N TRP A 18 -4.76 -3.71 15.35
CA TRP A 18 -4.69 -3.53 13.90
C TRP A 18 -5.57 -4.58 13.21
N THR A 19 -5.95 -4.27 11.99
CA THR A 19 -6.81 -5.06 11.12
C THR A 19 -6.13 -5.31 9.78
N LEU A 20 -6.60 -6.27 9.00
CA LEU A 20 -6.06 -6.50 7.65
C LEU A 20 -6.14 -5.26 6.74
N HIS A 21 -7.12 -4.37 6.97
CA HIS A 21 -7.24 -3.11 6.22
C HIS A 21 -6.07 -2.15 6.47
N ASP A 22 -5.39 -2.26 7.61
CA ASP A 22 -4.19 -1.47 7.89
C ASP A 22 -3.04 -1.77 6.92
N LEU A 23 -2.93 -3.02 6.44
CA LEU A 23 -1.93 -3.36 5.42
C LEU A 23 -2.15 -2.58 4.12
N ARG A 24 -3.41 -2.42 3.71
CA ARG A 24 -3.77 -1.61 2.54
C ARG A 24 -3.46 -0.14 2.77
N ARG A 25 -3.75 0.40 3.96
CA ARG A 25 -3.43 1.80 4.33
C ARG A 25 -1.93 2.04 4.32
N THR A 26 -1.15 1.14 4.94
CA THR A 26 0.31 1.19 4.91
C THR A 26 0.85 1.14 3.50
N GLY A 27 0.39 0.20 2.66
CA GLY A 27 0.82 0.12 1.26
C GLY A 27 0.56 1.40 0.47
N ALA A 28 -0.63 2.01 0.65
CA ALA A 28 -0.97 3.28 0.01
C ALA A 28 -0.05 4.43 0.45
N THR A 29 0.19 4.59 1.76
CA THR A 29 1.08 5.63 2.28
C THR A 29 2.50 5.43 1.78
N MET A 30 3.05 4.22 1.89
CA MET A 30 4.44 3.92 1.51
C MET A 30 4.67 4.04 0.00
N MET A 31 3.68 3.70 -0.83
CA MET A 31 3.79 3.92 -2.27
C MET A 31 3.81 5.41 -2.63
N ASN A 32 3.01 6.25 -1.96
CA ASN A 32 2.97 7.69 -2.22
C ASN A 32 4.18 8.44 -1.66
N GLU A 33 4.65 8.05 -0.48
CA GLU A 33 5.73 8.75 0.23
C GLU A 33 7.02 8.75 -0.59
N SER A 34 7.80 9.83 -0.51
CA SER A 34 9.02 9.95 -1.31
C SER A 34 10.19 9.18 -0.67
N PRO A 35 11.17 8.72 -1.47
CA PRO A 35 12.39 8.15 -0.92
C PRO A 35 13.11 9.14 0.03
N PRO A 36 13.77 8.67 1.11
CA PRO A 36 14.00 7.27 1.46
C PRO A 36 12.85 6.60 2.23
N LEU A 37 11.80 7.36 2.59
CA LEU A 37 10.71 6.87 3.43
C LEU A 37 9.68 6.04 2.66
N GLY A 38 9.55 6.24 1.35
CA GLY A 38 8.64 5.48 0.50
C GLY A 38 9.16 5.26 -0.93
N LEU A 39 8.24 5.08 -1.88
CA LEU A 39 8.53 4.69 -3.26
C LEU A 39 8.31 5.80 -4.30
N GLY A 40 7.72 6.94 -3.92
CA GLY A 40 7.53 8.10 -4.79
C GLY A 40 6.60 7.85 -5.98
N MET A 41 5.63 6.93 -5.84
CA MET A 41 4.66 6.61 -6.89
C MET A 41 3.64 7.73 -7.02
N GLN A 42 3.21 8.00 -8.25
CA GLN A 42 2.25 9.05 -8.53
C GLN A 42 0.88 8.75 -7.90
N PRO A 43 0.20 9.73 -7.26
CA PRO A 43 -1.06 9.47 -6.55
C PRO A 43 -2.15 8.81 -7.39
N HIS A 44 -2.28 9.20 -8.66
CA HIS A 44 -3.28 8.61 -9.55
C HIS A 44 -3.00 7.14 -9.89
N ILE A 45 -1.72 6.72 -9.87
CA ILE A 45 -1.34 5.32 -10.02
C ILE A 45 -1.68 4.55 -8.75
N VAL A 46 -1.38 5.11 -7.57
CA VAL A 46 -1.74 4.49 -6.28
C VAL A 46 -3.25 4.32 -6.16
N GLU A 47 -4.03 5.36 -6.47
CA GLU A 47 -5.50 5.29 -6.49
C GLU A 47 -6.03 4.24 -7.49
N ALA A 48 -5.37 4.07 -8.65
CA ALA A 48 -5.71 3.04 -9.62
C ALA A 48 -5.35 1.61 -9.17
N ILE A 49 -4.30 1.43 -8.36
CA ILE A 49 -3.98 0.16 -7.67
C ILE A 49 -5.03 -0.14 -6.62
N LEU A 50 -5.42 0.87 -5.85
CA LEU A 50 -6.45 0.78 -4.84
C LEU A 50 -7.85 0.58 -5.44
N ASN A 51 -8.01 0.73 -6.76
CA ASN A 51 -9.29 0.67 -7.45
C ASN A 51 -10.30 1.69 -6.91
N HIS A 52 -9.80 2.87 -6.55
CA HIS A 52 -10.65 3.97 -6.17
C HIS A 52 -11.27 4.62 -7.42
N VAL A 53 -12.59 4.80 -7.36
CA VAL A 53 -13.35 5.61 -8.33
C VAL A 53 -13.49 7.05 -7.81
N SER A 54 -13.31 7.25 -6.50
CA SER A 54 -13.13 8.54 -5.86
C SER A 54 -11.72 9.12 -6.10
N GLY A 55 -11.51 10.39 -5.76
CA GLY A 55 -10.19 11.03 -5.86
C GLY A 55 -9.82 11.37 -7.31
N THR A 56 -8.73 10.81 -7.81
CA THR A 56 -8.15 11.17 -9.13
C THR A 56 -9.03 10.80 -10.32
N ARG A 57 -10.03 9.93 -10.13
CA ARG A 57 -11.05 9.58 -11.14
C ARG A 57 -12.44 10.15 -10.83
N ALA A 58 -12.59 11.01 -9.83
CA ALA A 58 -13.89 11.58 -9.49
C ALA A 58 -14.39 12.57 -10.57
N GLY A 59 -15.71 12.61 -10.77
CA GLY A 59 -16.37 13.58 -11.63
C GLY A 59 -15.95 13.49 -13.10
N VAL A 60 -15.72 14.65 -13.72
CA VAL A 60 -15.38 14.76 -15.15
C VAL A 60 -14.07 14.05 -15.50
N ALA A 61 -13.13 13.96 -14.55
CA ALA A 61 -11.88 13.22 -14.76
C ALA A 61 -12.15 11.75 -15.12
N GLY A 62 -13.13 11.11 -14.49
CA GLY A 62 -13.51 9.72 -14.81
C GLY A 62 -14.19 9.53 -16.17
N ILE A 63 -14.72 10.60 -16.78
CA ILE A 63 -15.27 10.55 -18.14
C ILE A 63 -14.15 10.41 -19.16
N TYR A 64 -13.09 11.22 -19.02
CA TYR A 64 -11.96 11.26 -19.95
C TYR A 64 -10.89 10.23 -19.64
N ASN A 65 -10.63 9.96 -18.36
CA ASN A 65 -9.56 9.09 -17.93
C ASN A 65 -10.05 7.66 -17.69
N ARG A 66 -10.13 6.90 -18.78
CA ARG A 66 -10.44 5.46 -18.77
C ARG A 66 -9.19 4.57 -18.78
N ALA A 67 -8.00 5.15 -18.60
CA ALA A 67 -6.75 4.42 -18.64
C ALA A 67 -6.66 3.42 -17.47
N LEU A 68 -6.20 2.21 -17.80
CA LEU A 68 -5.98 1.14 -16.82
C LEU A 68 -4.64 1.29 -16.09
N TYR A 69 -3.68 2.00 -16.67
CA TYR A 69 -2.32 2.19 -16.14
C TYR A 69 -1.59 0.89 -15.84
N LEU A 70 -1.75 -0.14 -16.67
CA LEU A 70 -1.25 -1.48 -16.36
C LEU A 70 0.26 -1.50 -16.16
N ALA A 71 1.03 -0.82 -17.02
CA ALA A 71 2.48 -0.78 -16.91
C ALA A 71 2.94 -0.10 -15.62
N GLU A 72 2.37 1.06 -15.30
CA GLU A 72 2.70 1.84 -14.12
C GLU A 72 2.27 1.13 -12.83
N LYS A 73 1.07 0.52 -12.83
CA LYS A 73 0.57 -0.28 -11.70
C LYS A 73 1.47 -1.49 -11.43
N THR A 74 1.89 -2.19 -12.48
CA THR A 74 2.81 -3.33 -12.37
C THR A 74 4.13 -2.87 -11.77
N ALA A 75 4.75 -1.82 -12.32
CA ALA A 75 6.02 -1.31 -11.82
C ALA A 75 5.95 -0.88 -10.33
N ALA A 76 4.86 -0.22 -9.95
CA ALA A 76 4.62 0.20 -8.57
C ALA A 76 4.43 -1.00 -7.61
N LEU A 77 3.62 -1.99 -8.01
CA LEU A 77 3.39 -3.20 -7.21
C LEU A 77 4.65 -4.07 -7.07
N GLU A 78 5.46 -4.17 -8.12
CA GLU A 78 6.75 -4.85 -8.05
C GLU A 78 7.73 -4.14 -7.11
N ALA A 79 7.80 -2.81 -7.17
CA ALA A 79 8.62 -2.02 -6.25
C ALA A 79 8.17 -2.21 -4.80
N TRP A 80 6.86 -2.20 -4.56
CA TRP A 80 6.28 -2.51 -3.25
C TRP A 80 6.61 -3.94 -2.79
N GLY A 81 6.45 -4.93 -3.66
CA GLY A 81 6.82 -6.32 -3.36
C GLY A 81 8.28 -6.47 -2.94
N ARG A 82 9.20 -5.86 -3.71
CA ARG A 82 10.64 -5.83 -3.36
C ARG A 82 10.90 -5.14 -2.02
N TYR A 83 10.19 -4.06 -1.71
CA TYR A 83 10.29 -3.40 -0.42
C TYR A 83 9.86 -4.31 0.73
N VAL A 84 8.68 -4.95 0.63
CA VAL A 84 8.17 -5.85 1.66
C VAL A 84 9.09 -7.04 1.90
N VAL A 85 9.62 -7.67 0.82
CA VAL A 85 10.57 -8.78 0.94
C VAL A 85 11.82 -8.37 1.70
N ARG A 86 12.34 -7.17 1.47
CA ARG A 86 13.53 -6.66 2.20
C ARG A 86 13.28 -6.43 3.70
N LEU A 87 12.03 -6.21 4.13
CA LEU A 87 11.71 -6.07 5.55
C LEU A 87 11.65 -7.40 6.31
N ALA A 88 11.51 -8.51 5.58
CA ALA A 88 11.40 -9.86 6.14
C ALA A 88 12.75 -10.60 6.18
N ALA A 89 13.78 -10.05 5.53
CA ALA A 89 15.16 -10.54 5.56
C ALA A 89 15.89 -9.99 6.79
#